data_AF-A0A1E1VDM0-F1
#
_entry.id   AF-A0A1E1VDM0-F1
#
_cell.length_a   1.000
_cell.length_b   1.000
_cell.length_c   1.000
_cell.angle_alpha   90.00
_cell.angle_beta   90.00
_cell.angle_gamma   90.00
#
_symmetry.space_group_name_H-M   'P 1'
#
loop_
_entity.id
_entity.type
_entity.pdbx_description
1 polymer ?
#
loop_
_entity_poly.entity_id
_entity_poly.type
_entity_poly.pdbx_seq_one_letter_code
_entity_poly.pdbx_strand_id
1 'polypeptide(L)' 'MFATWRWRLRFRWQLARTLQESPHLIRDIGLTTWQVEEEIAKPFWRR' A
#
# COMPACT_ATOMS: atom_id res chain seq x y z
N MET A 1 -3.08 20.06 3.07
CA MET A 1 -4.25 19.24 2.70
C MET A 1 -4.04 18.40 1.44
N PHE A 2 -3.48 18.91 0.32
CA PHE A 2 -3.19 18.09 -0.87
C PHE A 2 -1.97 17.15 -0.75
N ALA A 3 -0.93 17.57 -0.01
CA ALA A 3 0.30 16.78 0.17
C ALA A 3 0.06 15.43 0.85
N THR A 4 -0.84 15.39 1.84
CA THR A 4 -1.22 14.17 2.55
C THR A 4 -1.95 13.17 1.65
N TRP A 5 -2.79 13.65 0.74
CA TRP A 5 -3.47 12.80 -0.25
C TRP A 5 -2.51 12.23 -1.27
N ARG A 6 -1.60 13.06 -1.78
CA ARG A 6 -0.55 12.63 -2.72
C ARG A 6 0.38 11.60 -2.08
N TRP A 7 0.75 11.81 -0.82
CA TRP A 7 1.59 10.86 -0.08
C TRP A 7 0.89 9.51 0.12
N ARG A 8 -0.40 9.51 0.49
CA ARG A 8 -1.20 8.28 0.62
C ARG A 8 -1.36 7.53 -0.69
N LEU A 9 -1.64 8.24 -1.78
CA LEU A 9 -1.74 7.64 -3.10
C LEU A 9 -0.40 7.00 -3.47
N ARG A 10 0.71 7.73 -3.32
CA ARG A 10 2.05 7.22 -3.57
C ARG A 10 2.39 6.00 -2.70
N PHE A 11 1.99 6.01 -1.43
CA PHE A 11 2.19 4.89 -0.51
C PHE A 11 1.45 3.63 -0.96
N ARG A 12 0.16 3.74 -1.33
CA ARG A 12 -0.61 2.59 -1.87
C ARG A 12 -0.04 2.08 -3.19
N TRP A 13 0.38 2.99 -4.08
CA TRP A 13 1.05 2.63 -5.34
C TRP A 13 2.38 1.90 -5.09
N GLN A 14 3.17 2.36 -4.13
CA GLN A 14 4.43 1.72 -3.76
C GLN A 14 4.18 0.33 -3.18
N LEU A 15 3.19 0.17 -2.32
CA LEU A 15 2.81 -1.14 -1.78
C LEU A 15 2.35 -2.11 -2.88
N ALA A 16 1.51 -1.67 -3.82
CA ALA A 16 1.08 -2.48 -4.95
C ALA A 16 2.27 -2.94 -5.81
N ARG A 17 3.20 -2.01 -6.07
CA ARG A 17 4.42 -2.30 -6.83
C ARG A 17 5.33 -3.28 -6.10
N THR A 18 5.55 -3.09 -4.80
CA THR A 18 6.35 -4.00 -3.98
C THR A 18 5.71 -5.39 -3.89
N LEU A 19 4.37 -5.47 -3.82
CA LEU A 19 3.67 -6.76 -3.86
C LEU A 19 3.91 -7.51 -5.18
N GLN A 20 3.91 -6.80 -6.30
CA GLN A 20 4.12 -7.38 -7.62
C GLN A 20 5.60 -7.74 -7.88
N GLU A 21 6.52 -6.83 -7.57
CA GLU A 21 7.95 -6.99 -7.88
C GLU A 21 8.71 -7.80 -6.84
N SER A 22 8.30 -7.74 -5.57
CA SER A 22 9.08 -8.27 -4.44
C SER A 22 8.19 -8.59 -3.23
N PRO A 23 7.31 -9.60 -3.31
CA PRO A 23 6.36 -9.94 -2.25
C PRO A 23 7.05 -10.39 -0.94
N HIS A 24 8.33 -10.78 -0.98
CA HIS A 24 9.10 -11.09 0.22
C HIS A 24 9.36 -9.84 1.08
N LEU A 25 9.53 -8.66 0.48
CA LEU A 25 9.74 -7.41 1.21
C LEU A 25 8.51 -7.02 2.04
N ILE A 26 7.31 -7.37 1.57
CA ILE A 26 6.07 -7.18 2.33
C ILE A 26 6.10 -8.00 3.63
N ARG A 27 6.61 -9.24 3.54
CA ARG A 27 6.76 -10.12 4.71
C ARG A 27 7.87 -9.63 5.64
N ASP A 28 8.95 -9.08 5.10
CA ASP A 28 10.08 -8.55 5.88
C ASP A 28 9.70 -7.32 6.71
N ILE A 29 8.76 -6.49 6.23
CA ILE A 29 8.18 -5.37 7.00
C ILE A 29 7.04 -5.81 7.95
N GLY A 30 6.79 -7.12 8.06
CA GLY A 30 5.77 -7.69 8.94
C GLY A 30 4.34 -7.58 8.42
N LEU A 31 4.16 -7.30 7.12
CA LEU A 31 2.85 -7.30 6.48
C LEU A 31 2.60 -8.61 5.75
N THR A 32 1.34 -8.98 5.64
CA THR A 32 0.90 -10.07 4.77
C THR A 32 0.41 -9.52 3.44
N THR A 33 0.51 -10.32 2.37
CA THR A 33 -0.06 -10.01 1.05
C THR A 33 -1.52 -9.59 1.17
N TRP A 34 -2.30 -10.31 1.97
CA TRP A 34 -3.72 -10.02 2.23
C TRP A 34 -3.96 -8.63 2.84
N GLN A 35 -3.16 -8.26 3.84
CA GLN A 35 -3.26 -6.92 4.44
C GLN A 35 -2.92 -5.83 3.42
N VAL A 36 -1.93 -6.05 2.56
CA VAL A 36 -1.58 -5.10 1.50
C VAL A 36 -2.70 -4.98 0.47
N GLU A 37 -3.29 -6.08 0.04
CA GLU A 37 -4.43 -6.09 -0.87
C GLU A 37 -5.65 -5.37 -0.26
N GLU A 38 -5.93 -5.58 1.03
CA GLU A 38 -6.98 -4.86 1.75
C GLU A 38 -6.69 -3.35 1.80
N GLU A 39 -5.45 -2.94 2.08
CA GLU A 39 -5.05 -1.53 2.10
C GLU A 39 -5.16 -0.86 0.71
N ILE A 40 -4.86 -1.59 -0.36
CA ILE A 40 -5.00 -1.11 -1.75
C ILE A 40 -6.48 -1.01 -2.14
N ALA A 41 -7.31 -1.96 -1.70
CA ALA A 41 -8.75 -1.99 -1.98
C ALA A 41 -9.53 -0.91 -1.23
N LYS A 42 -8.96 -0.28 -0.19
CA LYS A 42 -9.63 0.82 0.52
C LYS A 42 -9.95 1.99 -0.40
N PRO A 43 -11.17 2.55 -0.33
CA PRO A 43 -11.51 3.77 -1.06
C PRO A 43 -10.56 4.91 -0.71
N PHE A 44 -10.38 5.87 -1.62
CA PHE A 44 -9.48 7.00 -1.37
C PHE A 44 -9.90 7.86 -0.18
N TRP A 45 -11.20 7.90 0.16
CA TRP A 45 -11.73 8.64 1.32
C TRP A 45 -11.58 7.90 2.66
N ARG A 46 -11.31 6.59 2.64
CA ARG A 46 -11.19 5.78 3.86
C ARG A 46 -9.74 5.79 4.36
N ARG A 47 -9.58 6.18 5.62
CA ARG A 47 -8.29 6.15 6.34
C ARG A 47 -7.95 4.73 6.79
#